data_AF-A0A954FHB4-F1
#
_entry.id   AF-A0A954FHB4-F1
#
_cell.length_a   1.000
_cell.length_b   1.000
_cell.length_c   1.000
_cell.angle_alpha   90.00
_cell.angle_beta   90.00
_cell.angle_gamma   90.00
#
_symmetry.space_group_name_H-M   'P 1'
#
loop_
_entity.id
_entity.type
_entity.pdbx_description
1 polymer ?
#
loop_
_entity_poly.entity_id
_entity_poly.type
_entity_poly.pdbx_seq_one_letter_code
_entity_poly.pdbx_strand_id
1 'polypeptide(L)'
;MKLLITIPGASIVVGQTLVAAFGDIMRFVSGDSAASYLGLTPATRQSANSVCHGPITKQGNSTARAMLVQATQQYSRKAGPLGHFFQRLKRRKYHNAAVVVATARKLAIIAWRLLTTGEPYCYAQRVATATELGSLRIAASDEKGRGGSPRGVKPTAKLSGGSKTIRSLDDTYENEGLSVRSPLPLGEVRHLRETGAVNFVEKSSVATDPQRIKTGTQTAENTRRQPEISQTEE
;
A
#
# COMPACT_ATOMS: atom_id res chain seq x y z
N MET A 1 26.08 -0.19 4.73
CA MET A 1 24.61 -0.01 4.73
C MET A 1 24.12 1.04 3.72
N LYS A 2 24.63 2.28 3.74
CA LYS A 2 24.17 3.39 2.86
C LYS A 2 24.13 3.02 1.37
N LEU A 3 25.11 2.26 0.89
CA LEU A 3 25.19 1.83 -0.52
C LEU A 3 24.04 0.92 -0.95
N LEU A 4 23.56 0.03 -0.08
CA LEU A 4 22.48 -0.90 -0.45
C LEU A 4 21.14 -0.18 -0.61
N ILE A 5 20.90 0.88 0.16
CA ILE A 5 19.67 1.71 0.11
C ILE A 5 19.59 2.49 -1.22
N THR A 6 20.71 2.62 -1.95
CA THR A 6 20.71 3.24 -3.28
C THR A 6 20.04 2.36 -4.34
N ILE A 7 19.93 1.05 -4.10
CA ILE A 7 19.25 0.11 -5.00
C ILE A 7 17.74 0.39 -4.92
N PRO A 8 17.04 0.69 -6.03
CA PRO A 8 15.64 1.08 -6.00
C PRO A 8 14.73 -0.07 -5.54
N GLY A 9 14.44 -0.12 -4.25
CA GLY A 9 13.59 -1.16 -3.68
C GLY A 9 14.25 -2.03 -2.62
N ALA A 10 15.54 -1.84 -2.38
CA ALA A 10 16.15 -2.24 -1.14
C ALA A 10 15.85 -1.17 -0.08
N SER A 11 14.98 -1.49 0.88
CA SER A 11 14.76 -0.65 2.06
C SER A 11 15.88 -0.83 3.08
N ILE A 12 15.86 -0.03 4.16
CA ILE A 12 16.72 -0.20 5.33
C ILE A 12 16.75 -1.67 5.80
N VAL A 13 15.59 -2.31 5.91
CA VAL A 13 15.44 -3.69 6.38
C VAL A 13 16.12 -4.68 5.44
N VAL A 14 15.93 -4.51 4.13
CA VAL A 14 16.59 -5.36 3.11
C VAL A 14 18.11 -5.16 3.16
N GLY A 15 18.56 -3.91 3.30
CA GLY A 15 19.98 -3.59 3.43
C GLY A 15 20.61 -4.23 4.67
N GLN A 16 19.96 -4.11 5.84
CA GLN A 16 20.44 -4.67 7.09
C GLN A 16 20.47 -6.20 7.07
N THR A 17 19.41 -6.83 6.57
CA THR A 17 19.36 -8.30 6.44
C THR A 17 20.43 -8.83 5.50
N LEU A 18 20.73 -8.14 4.40
CA LEU A 18 21.82 -8.51 3.50
C LEU A 18 23.20 -8.37 4.13
N VAL A 19 23.46 -7.25 4.83
CA VAL A 19 24.72 -7.05 5.55
C VAL A 19 24.90 -8.13 6.62
N ALA A 20 23.85 -8.42 7.40
CA ALA A 20 23.87 -9.46 8.41
C ALA A 20 24.06 -10.86 7.81
N ALA A 21 23.47 -11.14 6.64
CA ALA A 21 23.63 -12.43 5.97
C ALA A 21 25.00 -12.60 5.32
N PHE A 22 25.56 -11.54 4.73
CA PHE A 22 26.87 -11.60 4.11
C PHE A 22 28.01 -11.57 5.13
N GLY A 23 27.91 -10.79 6.20
CA GLY A 23 29.02 -10.59 7.13
C GLY A 23 30.21 -9.95 6.40
N ASP A 24 31.33 -10.65 6.34
CA ASP A 24 32.47 -10.25 5.49
C ASP A 24 32.17 -10.49 4.00
N ILE A 25 32.18 -9.41 3.22
CA ILE A 25 31.90 -9.44 1.78
C ILE A 25 33.08 -9.99 0.98
N MET A 26 34.30 -9.88 1.50
CA MET A 26 35.53 -10.32 0.80
C MET A 26 35.67 -11.84 0.75
N ARG A 27 34.90 -12.58 1.56
CA ARG A 27 34.87 -14.06 1.51
C ARG A 27 34.33 -14.63 0.19
N PHE A 28 33.64 -13.83 -0.61
CA PHE A 28 33.06 -14.26 -1.87
C PHE A 28 33.95 -13.87 -3.04
N VAL A 29 34.42 -14.89 -3.79
CA VAL A 29 35.24 -14.69 -5.01
C VAL A 29 34.45 -14.00 -6.12
N SER A 30 33.14 -14.27 -6.20
CA SER A 30 32.27 -13.70 -7.24
C SER A 30 30.86 -13.40 -6.72
N GLY A 31 30.15 -12.52 -7.43
CA GLY A 31 28.74 -12.26 -7.15
C GLY A 31 27.86 -13.50 -7.35
N ASP A 32 28.24 -14.43 -8.22
CA ASP A 32 27.54 -15.71 -8.38
C ASP A 32 27.70 -16.60 -7.14
N SER A 33 28.88 -16.60 -6.51
CA SER A 33 29.12 -17.26 -5.22
C SER A 33 28.23 -16.64 -4.13
N ALA A 34 28.10 -15.31 -4.10
CA ALA A 34 27.22 -14.62 -3.15
C ALA A 34 25.73 -14.97 -3.37
N ALA A 35 25.29 -15.05 -4.63
CA ALA A 35 23.91 -15.45 -4.94
C ALA A 35 23.63 -16.93 -4.65
N SER A 36 24.63 -17.80 -4.86
CA SER A 36 24.56 -19.22 -4.50
C SER A 36 24.46 -19.42 -2.99
N TYR A 37 25.22 -18.64 -2.21
CA TYR A 37 25.16 -18.64 -0.75
C TYR A 37 23.78 -18.27 -0.19
N LEU A 38 23.02 -17.42 -0.90
CA LEU A 38 21.64 -17.07 -0.54
C LEU A 38 20.60 -18.10 -1.06
N GLY A 39 21.03 -19.12 -1.79
CA GLY A 39 20.17 -20.15 -2.35
C GLY A 39 19.28 -19.66 -3.50
N LEU A 40 19.75 -18.65 -4.25
CA LEU A 40 19.04 -18.07 -5.39
C LEU A 40 19.44 -18.68 -6.74
N THR A 41 20.40 -19.60 -6.73
CA THR A 41 20.84 -20.34 -7.93
C THR A 41 19.92 -21.54 -8.20
N PRO A 42 19.66 -21.87 -9.48
CA PRO A 42 18.96 -23.11 -9.81
C PRO A 42 19.80 -24.31 -9.36
N ALA A 43 19.13 -25.38 -8.94
CA ALA A 43 19.77 -26.67 -8.75
C ALA A 43 20.14 -27.23 -10.12
N THR A 44 21.39 -27.59 -10.32
CA THR A 44 21.87 -28.21 -11.56
C THR A 44 22.09 -29.69 -11.32
N ARG A 45 21.41 -30.53 -12.08
CA ARG A 45 21.70 -31.96 -12.16
C ARG A 45 22.39 -32.21 -13.49
N GLN A 46 23.66 -32.55 -13.42
CA GLN A 46 24.47 -32.86 -14.60
C GLN A 46 24.84 -34.34 -14.57
N SER A 47 24.50 -35.05 -15.64
CA SER A 47 25.00 -36.38 -15.96
C SER A 47 25.75 -36.30 -17.28
N ALA A 48 26.76 -37.15 -17.51
CA ALA A 48 27.70 -37.12 -18.65
C ALA A 48 27.31 -36.23 -19.86
N ASN A 49 26.19 -36.53 -20.54
CA ASN A 49 25.73 -35.81 -21.74
C ASN A 49 24.55 -34.84 -21.55
N SER A 50 24.04 -34.62 -20.34
CA SER A 50 22.85 -33.77 -20.11
C SER A 50 22.99 -32.89 -18.87
N VAL A 51 22.64 -31.61 -19.05
CA VAL A 51 22.56 -30.61 -17.99
C VAL A 51 21.11 -30.20 -17.83
N CYS A 52 20.51 -30.54 -16.70
CA CYS A 52 19.15 -30.16 -16.35
C CYS A 52 19.17 -29.13 -15.22
N HIS A 53 18.51 -27.99 -15.43
CA HIS A 53 18.30 -26.98 -14.39
C HIS A 53 16.91 -27.14 -13.77
N GLY A 54 16.88 -27.37 -12.46
CA GLY A 54 15.67 -27.56 -11.67
C GLY A 54 15.26 -26.30 -10.89
N PRO A 55 14.47 -26.47 -9.81
CA PRO A 55 14.10 -25.37 -8.92
C PRO A 55 15.33 -24.76 -8.24
N ILE A 56 15.17 -23.60 -7.60
CA ILE A 56 16.26 -23.04 -6.80
C ILE A 56 16.69 -23.99 -5.69
N THR A 57 17.99 -23.97 -5.37
CA THR A 57 18.57 -24.82 -4.33
C THR A 57 17.94 -24.58 -2.97
N LYS A 58 17.52 -23.33 -2.67
CA LYS A 58 17.04 -22.89 -1.35
C LYS A 58 18.04 -23.11 -0.20
N GLN A 59 19.25 -23.54 -0.52
CA GLN A 59 20.35 -23.75 0.42
C GLN A 59 20.90 -22.38 0.83
N GLY A 60 20.88 -22.07 2.12
CA GLY A 60 21.32 -20.77 2.67
C GLY A 60 20.21 -19.98 3.37
N ASN A 61 20.50 -18.73 3.71
CA ASN A 61 19.67 -17.91 4.58
C ASN A 61 18.28 -17.62 3.96
N SER A 62 17.23 -18.22 4.54
CA SER A 62 15.85 -18.08 4.10
C SER A 62 15.31 -16.67 4.25
N THR A 63 15.68 -15.97 5.33
CA THR A 63 15.27 -14.59 5.62
C THR A 63 15.82 -13.62 4.58
N ALA A 64 17.12 -13.69 4.29
CA ALA A 64 17.74 -12.84 3.27
C ALA A 64 17.16 -13.09 1.87
N ARG A 65 16.92 -14.37 1.54
CA ARG A 65 16.25 -14.75 0.29
C ARG A 65 14.83 -14.19 0.22
N ALA A 66 14.05 -14.31 1.28
CA ALA A 66 12.69 -13.76 1.36
C ALA A 66 12.69 -12.23 1.20
N MET A 67 13.58 -11.52 1.89
CA MET A 67 13.71 -10.06 1.78
C MET A 67 14.07 -9.62 0.36
N LEU A 68 14.98 -10.34 -0.32
CA LEU A 68 15.30 -10.08 -1.73
C LEU A 68 14.11 -10.33 -2.65
N VAL A 69 13.34 -11.39 -2.42
CA VAL A 69 12.12 -11.70 -3.19
C VAL A 69 11.04 -10.65 -2.97
N GLN A 70 10.88 -10.13 -1.75
CA GLN A 70 9.96 -9.03 -1.48
C GLN A 70 10.43 -7.73 -2.16
N ALA A 71 11.72 -7.42 -2.04
CA ALA A 71 12.33 -6.27 -2.69
C ALA A 71 12.13 -6.29 -4.21
N THR A 72 12.06 -7.47 -4.84
CA THR A 72 11.95 -7.54 -6.30
C THR A 72 10.55 -7.35 -6.87
N GLN A 73 9.49 -7.56 -6.08
CA GLN A 73 8.11 -7.46 -6.57
C GLN A 73 7.77 -6.07 -7.11
N GLN A 74 8.37 -5.02 -6.56
CA GLN A 74 8.15 -3.64 -7.02
C GLN A 74 8.75 -3.34 -8.41
N TYR A 75 9.71 -4.13 -8.90
CA TYR A 75 10.35 -3.89 -10.21
C TYR A 75 9.41 -4.10 -11.40
N SER A 76 8.23 -4.70 -11.19
CA SER A 76 7.20 -4.74 -12.23
C SER A 76 6.73 -3.34 -12.64
N ARG A 77 6.81 -2.35 -11.73
CA ARG A 77 6.30 -0.99 -11.94
C ARG A 77 7.40 0.08 -12.01
N LYS A 78 8.65 -0.26 -11.65
CA LYS A 78 9.76 0.70 -11.65
C LYS A 78 10.44 0.80 -13.01
N ALA A 79 10.78 2.03 -13.40
CA ALA A 79 11.65 2.29 -14.54
C ALA A 79 13.12 1.97 -14.21
N GLY A 80 13.93 1.76 -15.25
CA GLY A 80 15.38 1.53 -15.14
C GLY A 80 15.82 0.10 -15.47
N PRO A 81 17.14 -0.19 -15.41
CA PRO A 81 17.69 -1.44 -15.94
C PRO A 81 17.15 -2.71 -15.28
N LEU A 82 16.89 -2.65 -13.97
CA LEU A 82 16.31 -3.77 -13.21
C LEU A 82 14.83 -3.99 -13.55
N GLY A 83 14.06 -2.91 -13.75
CA GLY A 83 12.68 -2.99 -14.22
C GLY A 83 12.58 -3.55 -15.63
N HIS A 84 13.42 -3.09 -16.56
CA HIS A 84 13.50 -3.63 -17.91
C HIS A 84 13.94 -5.11 -17.91
N PHE A 85 14.88 -5.50 -17.04
CA PHE A 85 15.25 -6.89 -16.88
C PHE A 85 14.06 -7.74 -16.40
N PHE A 86 13.33 -7.29 -15.38
CA PHE A 86 12.14 -7.96 -14.86
C PHE A 86 11.07 -8.12 -15.95
N GLN A 87 10.74 -7.05 -16.67
CA GLN A 87 9.75 -7.06 -17.75
C GLN A 87 10.18 -7.98 -18.90
N ARG A 88 11.46 -7.97 -19.28
CA ARG A 88 12.00 -8.87 -20.31
C ARG A 88 11.86 -10.34 -19.91
N LEU A 89 12.10 -10.67 -18.64
CA LEU A 89 11.91 -12.03 -18.14
C LEU A 89 10.43 -12.40 -18.07
N LYS A 90 9.56 -11.48 -17.64
CA LYS A 90 8.11 -11.67 -17.60
C LYS A 90 7.51 -11.97 -18.99
N ARG A 91 8.07 -11.38 -20.05
CA ARG A 91 7.67 -11.69 -21.44
C ARG A 91 8.12 -13.07 -21.92
N ARG A 92 9.25 -13.59 -21.39
CA ARG A 92 9.84 -14.87 -21.83
C ARG A 92 9.41 -16.07 -21.00
N LYS A 93 9.12 -15.87 -19.72
CA LYS A 93 8.80 -16.94 -18.77
C LYS A 93 7.34 -16.86 -18.35
N TYR A 94 6.63 -17.99 -18.44
CA TYR A 94 5.24 -18.09 -18.01
C TYR A 94 5.08 -17.98 -16.48
N HIS A 95 6.08 -18.42 -15.70
CA HIS A 95 5.99 -18.45 -14.24
C HIS A 95 6.55 -17.18 -13.58
N ASN A 96 5.67 -16.41 -12.93
CA ASN A 96 6.03 -15.21 -12.18
C ASN A 96 7.11 -15.48 -11.11
N ALA A 97 7.04 -16.63 -10.44
CA ALA A 97 8.03 -17.03 -9.43
C ALA A 97 9.45 -17.10 -10.01
N ALA A 98 9.61 -17.65 -11.22
CA ALA A 98 10.91 -17.76 -11.88
C ALA A 98 11.47 -16.37 -12.27
N VAL A 99 10.59 -15.43 -12.65
CA VAL A 99 10.96 -14.05 -12.99
C VAL A 99 11.45 -13.30 -11.75
N VAL A 100 10.69 -13.38 -10.66
CA VAL A 100 11.00 -12.72 -9.38
C VAL A 100 12.31 -13.24 -8.82
N VAL A 101 12.50 -14.57 -8.79
CA VAL A 101 13.71 -15.21 -8.27
C VAL A 101 14.95 -14.91 -9.13
N ALA A 102 14.83 -14.93 -10.46
CA ALA A 102 15.94 -14.56 -11.33
C ALA A 102 16.33 -13.08 -11.17
N THR A 103 15.35 -12.21 -10.95
CA THR A 103 15.62 -10.79 -10.64
C THR A 103 16.26 -10.64 -9.27
N ALA A 104 15.87 -11.45 -8.28
CA ALA A 104 16.46 -11.46 -6.95
C ALA A 104 17.92 -11.92 -6.98
N ARG A 105 18.23 -12.96 -7.78
CA ARG A 105 19.62 -13.37 -8.06
C ARG A 105 20.45 -12.20 -8.62
N LYS A 106 19.91 -11.49 -9.62
CA LYS A 106 20.60 -10.32 -10.20
C LYS A 106 20.79 -9.20 -9.16
N LEU A 107 19.81 -8.98 -8.29
CA LEU A 107 19.90 -7.99 -7.23
C LEU A 107 20.96 -8.37 -6.19
N ALA A 108 21.09 -9.64 -5.82
CA ALA A 108 22.14 -10.13 -4.92
C ALA A 108 23.54 -9.88 -5.49
N ILE A 109 23.74 -10.15 -6.80
CA ILE A 109 25.02 -9.89 -7.48
C ILE A 109 25.34 -8.39 -7.47
N ILE A 110 24.35 -7.53 -7.75
CA ILE A 110 24.52 -6.08 -7.69
C ILE A 110 24.86 -5.64 -6.26
N ALA A 111 24.13 -6.13 -5.26
CA ALA A 111 24.38 -5.82 -3.86
C ALA A 111 25.81 -6.17 -3.43
N TRP A 112 26.29 -7.37 -3.79
CA TRP A 112 27.68 -7.77 -3.58
C TRP A 112 28.65 -6.80 -4.27
N ARG A 113 28.41 -6.48 -5.55
CA ARG A 113 29.31 -5.60 -6.30
C ARG A 113 29.39 -4.19 -5.71
N LEU A 114 28.27 -3.60 -5.30
CA LEU A 114 28.26 -2.27 -4.65
C LEU A 114 29.00 -2.29 -3.31
N LEU A 115 28.88 -3.39 -2.56
CA LEU A 115 29.59 -3.56 -1.29
C LEU A 115 31.10 -3.74 -1.50
N THR A 116 31.51 -4.41 -2.58
CA THR A 116 32.94 -4.59 -2.91
C THR A 116 33.57 -3.35 -3.51
N THR A 117 32.89 -2.64 -4.42
CA THR A 117 33.46 -1.44 -5.06
C THR A 117 33.34 -0.19 -4.19
N GLY A 118 32.42 -0.17 -3.23
CA GLY A 118 32.14 1.02 -2.42
C GLY A 118 31.36 2.11 -3.17
N GLU A 119 30.94 1.84 -4.41
CA GLU A 119 30.24 2.82 -5.26
C GLU A 119 28.72 2.68 -5.11
N PRO A 120 27.96 3.79 -5.17
CA PRO A 120 26.51 3.74 -5.16
C PRO A 120 25.95 3.21 -6.49
N TYR A 121 24.72 2.70 -6.46
CA TYR A 121 24.05 2.22 -7.67
C TYR A 121 23.84 3.38 -8.68
N CYS A 122 24.32 3.23 -9.91
CA CYS A 122 24.31 4.32 -10.90
C CYS A 122 22.91 4.91 -11.18
N TYR A 123 21.86 4.09 -11.08
CA TYR A 123 20.47 4.51 -11.31
C TYR A 123 19.70 4.70 -9.99
N ALA A 124 20.38 5.14 -8.95
CA ALA A 124 19.78 5.40 -7.65
C ALA A 124 18.76 6.54 -7.71
N GLN A 125 17.61 6.32 -7.09
CA GLN A 125 16.58 7.35 -6.94
C GLN A 125 16.92 8.21 -5.72
N ARG A 126 17.55 9.38 -5.95
CA ARG A 126 18.04 10.27 -4.88
C ARG A 126 16.98 10.58 -3.82
N VAL A 127 15.74 10.86 -4.23
CA VAL A 127 14.63 11.17 -3.32
C VAL A 127 14.30 9.98 -2.42
N ALA A 128 14.10 8.78 -3.01
CA ALA A 128 13.77 7.58 -2.24
C ALA A 128 14.89 7.20 -1.25
N THR A 129 16.15 7.28 -1.70
CA THR A 129 17.30 7.02 -0.83
C THR A 129 17.41 8.05 0.29
N ALA A 130 17.17 9.34 0.01
CA ALA A 130 17.19 10.38 1.04
C ALA A 130 16.09 10.20 2.08
N THR A 131 14.88 9.83 1.66
CA THR A 131 13.76 9.53 2.57
C THR A 131 14.09 8.37 3.49
N GLU A 132 14.62 7.27 2.96
CA GLU A 132 15.03 6.11 3.77
C GLU A 132 16.17 6.47 4.73
N LEU A 133 17.19 7.20 4.27
CA LEU A 133 18.27 7.65 5.17
C LEU A 133 17.76 8.61 6.25
N GLY A 134 16.78 9.46 5.93
CA GLY A 134 16.10 10.34 6.89
C GLY A 134 15.33 9.55 7.94
N SER A 135 14.55 8.55 7.52
CA SER A 135 13.85 7.62 8.43
C SER A 135 14.83 6.87 9.33
N LEU A 136 15.96 6.38 8.78
CA LEU A 136 17.00 5.72 9.57
C LEU A 136 17.63 6.68 10.59
N ARG A 137 17.87 7.94 10.20
CA ARG A 137 18.40 8.96 11.11
C ARG A 137 17.44 9.21 12.28
N ILE A 138 16.14 9.35 12.01
CA ILE A 138 15.10 9.55 13.03
C ILE A 138 14.95 8.31 13.93
N ALA A 139 15.11 7.11 13.37
CA ALA A 139 15.07 5.88 14.16
C ALA A 139 16.31 5.70 15.05
N ALA A 140 17.46 6.25 14.65
CA ALA A 140 18.74 6.10 15.36
C ALA A 140 19.03 7.23 16.35
N SER A 141 18.52 8.43 16.08
CA SER A 141 18.62 9.60 16.94
C SER A 141 17.20 9.80 17.45
N ASP A 142 16.91 9.69 18.75
CA ASP A 142 15.56 9.88 19.34
C ASP A 142 14.93 11.28 19.06
N GLU A 143 15.54 12.06 18.16
CA GLU A 143 15.00 13.24 17.52
C GLU A 143 13.66 12.93 16.84
N LYS A 144 12.56 13.45 17.38
CA LYS A 144 11.28 13.52 16.67
C LYS A 144 11.52 14.20 15.31
N GLY A 145 11.23 13.49 14.23
CA GLY A 145 11.27 14.05 12.88
C GLY A 145 10.47 15.35 12.84
N ARG A 146 11.01 16.38 12.16
CA ARG A 146 10.27 17.63 11.91
C ARG A 146 8.93 17.22 11.31
N GLY A 147 7.84 17.48 12.04
CA GLY A 147 6.50 17.14 11.59
C GLY A 147 6.32 17.68 10.17
N GLY A 148 5.83 16.83 9.26
CA GLY A 148 5.45 17.30 7.94
C GLY A 148 4.48 18.48 8.07
N SER A 149 4.33 19.28 7.01
CA SER A 149 3.32 20.33 6.99
C SER A 149 1.99 19.78 7.53
N PRO A 150 1.33 20.48 8.47
CA PRO A 150 0.10 20.00 9.06
C PRO A 150 -0.83 19.54 7.94
N ARG A 151 -1.43 18.35 8.11
CA ARG A 151 -2.40 17.84 7.13
C ARG A 151 -3.37 18.98 6.83
N GLY A 152 -3.49 19.34 5.55
CA GLY A 152 -4.36 20.42 5.13
C GLY A 152 -5.73 20.27 5.81
N VAL A 153 -6.29 21.37 6.27
CA VAL A 153 -7.61 21.37 6.91
C VAL A 153 -8.57 20.70 5.94
N LYS A 154 -9.23 19.62 6.38
CA LYS A 154 -10.25 18.97 5.55
C LYS A 154 -11.26 20.04 5.17
N PRO A 155 -11.63 20.19 3.88
CA PRO A 155 -12.59 21.20 3.48
C PRO A 155 -13.86 21.01 4.30
N THR A 156 -14.21 22.02 5.09
CA THR A 156 -15.48 22.04 5.80
C THR A 156 -16.59 22.16 4.77
N ALA A 157 -17.66 21.39 4.97
CA ALA A 157 -18.82 21.51 4.11
C ALA A 157 -19.38 22.93 4.23
N LYS A 158 -19.71 23.55 3.10
CA LYS A 158 -20.33 24.89 3.07
C LYS A 158 -21.77 24.91 3.60
N LEU A 159 -22.35 23.74 3.88
CA LEU A 159 -23.74 23.55 4.26
C LEU A 159 -23.82 22.95 5.67
N SER A 160 -24.83 23.37 6.44
CA SER A 160 -25.07 22.97 7.84
C SER A 160 -25.23 21.45 8.04
N GLY A 161 -25.50 20.69 6.97
CA GLY A 161 -25.66 19.22 7.00
C GLY A 161 -24.50 18.42 6.40
N GLY A 162 -23.43 19.05 5.89
CA GLY A 162 -22.38 18.36 5.14
C GLY A 162 -22.49 18.52 3.62
N SER A 163 -21.43 18.17 2.88
CA SER A 163 -21.31 18.40 1.43
C SER A 163 -22.24 17.52 0.56
N LYS A 164 -23.00 16.60 1.17
CA LYS A 164 -23.82 15.59 0.48
C LYS A 164 -25.31 15.65 0.85
N THR A 165 -25.74 16.60 1.66
CA THR A 165 -27.15 16.74 2.02
C THR A 165 -27.85 17.49 0.90
N ILE A 166 -28.91 16.87 0.34
CA ILE A 166 -29.84 17.58 -0.54
C ILE A 166 -30.35 18.78 0.28
N ARG A 167 -30.23 20.00 -0.27
CA ARG A 167 -30.68 21.22 0.42
C ARG A 167 -32.16 21.07 0.75
N SER A 168 -32.61 21.65 1.87
CA SER A 168 -34.05 21.75 2.07
C SER A 168 -34.64 22.54 0.90
N LEU A 169 -35.88 22.22 0.57
CA LEU A 169 -36.53 22.85 -0.56
C LEU A 169 -36.67 24.36 -0.32
N ASP A 170 -36.95 24.78 0.91
CA ASP A 170 -36.99 26.20 1.31
C ASP A 170 -35.62 26.87 1.16
N ASP A 171 -34.53 26.24 1.63
CA ASP A 171 -33.17 26.75 1.44
C ASP A 171 -32.82 26.92 -0.06
N THR A 172 -33.36 26.06 -0.92
CA THR A 172 -33.10 26.13 -2.36
C THR A 172 -33.79 27.35 -2.98
N TYR A 173 -35.04 27.63 -2.59
CA TYR A 173 -35.78 28.80 -3.06
C TYR A 173 -35.11 30.10 -2.61
N GLU A 174 -34.66 30.18 -1.37
CA GLU A 174 -33.93 31.36 -0.84
C GLU A 174 -32.61 31.59 -1.58
N ASN A 175 -31.83 30.52 -1.82
CA ASN A 175 -30.54 30.62 -2.52
C ASN A 175 -30.69 30.99 -4.00
N GLU A 176 -31.73 30.49 -4.67
CA GLU A 176 -31.97 30.76 -6.10
C GLU A 176 -32.72 32.08 -6.34
N GLY A 177 -33.11 32.78 -5.27
CA GLY A 177 -33.86 34.04 -5.36
C GLY A 177 -35.28 33.86 -5.92
N LEU A 178 -35.84 32.66 -5.76
CA LEU A 178 -37.19 32.32 -6.23
C LEU A 178 -38.23 32.84 -5.23
N SER A 179 -39.35 33.34 -5.75
CA SER A 179 -40.46 33.80 -4.93
C SER A 179 -41.03 32.66 -4.06
N VAL A 180 -41.36 32.98 -2.81
CA VAL A 180 -42.01 32.05 -1.86
C VAL A 180 -43.30 31.50 -2.46
N ARG A 181 -43.56 30.20 -2.26
CA ARG A 181 -44.74 29.52 -2.79
C ARG A 181 -46.02 30.20 -2.33
N SER A 182 -46.86 30.64 -3.27
CA SER A 182 -48.23 31.04 -2.97
C SER A 182 -49.04 29.81 -2.54
N PRO A 183 -49.99 29.94 -1.59
CA PRO A 183 -50.85 28.84 -1.20
C PRO A 183 -51.65 28.33 -2.40
N LEU A 184 -51.87 27.02 -2.45
CA LEU A 184 -52.62 26.39 -3.53
C LEU A 184 -54.07 26.89 -3.55
N PRO A 185 -54.65 27.16 -4.73
CA PRO A 185 -56.05 27.53 -4.85
C PRO A 185 -56.97 26.37 -4.43
N LEU A 186 -58.15 26.70 -3.91
CA LEU A 186 -59.07 25.74 -3.29
C LEU A 186 -59.46 24.57 -4.21
N GLY A 187 -59.55 24.79 -5.52
CA GLY A 187 -59.85 23.74 -6.50
C GLY A 187 -58.76 22.68 -6.61
N GLU A 188 -57.49 23.09 -6.57
CA GLU A 188 -56.35 22.17 -6.58
C GLU A 188 -56.26 21.40 -5.26
N VAL A 189 -56.51 22.06 -4.13
CA VAL A 189 -56.56 21.39 -2.81
C VAL A 189 -57.65 20.32 -2.79
N ARG A 190 -58.81 20.60 -3.38
CA ARG A 190 -59.92 19.64 -3.48
C ARG A 190 -59.53 18.44 -4.35
N HIS A 191 -58.95 18.70 -5.52
CA HIS A 191 -58.49 17.64 -6.42
C HIS A 191 -57.43 16.76 -5.73
N LEU A 192 -56.42 17.35 -5.09
CA LEU A 192 -55.36 16.59 -4.39
C LEU A 192 -55.89 15.72 -3.24
N ARG A 193 -56.96 16.16 -2.57
CA ARG A 193 -57.68 15.33 -1.57
C ARG A 193 -58.44 14.19 -2.23
N GLU A 194 -59.11 14.43 -3.34
CA GLU A 194 -59.84 13.41 -4.12
C GLU A 194 -58.88 12.35 -4.70
N THR A 195 -57.71 12.75 -5.19
CA THR A 195 -56.68 11.81 -5.67
C THR A 195 -55.93 11.10 -4.54
N GLY A 196 -56.10 11.52 -3.28
CA GLY A 196 -55.41 10.96 -2.13
C GLY A 196 -53.92 11.31 -2.05
N ALA A 197 -53.44 12.27 -2.86
CA ALA A 197 -52.03 12.65 -2.94
C ALA A 197 -51.51 13.27 -1.64
N VAL A 198 -52.36 14.04 -0.93
CA VAL A 198 -52.01 14.64 0.36
C VAL A 198 -51.64 13.58 1.39
N ASN A 199 -52.43 12.50 1.48
CA ASN A 199 -52.19 11.39 2.40
C ASN A 199 -50.91 10.62 2.06
N PHE A 200 -50.53 10.56 0.79
CA PHE A 200 -49.28 9.93 0.35
C PHE A 200 -48.05 10.77 0.75
N VAL A 201 -48.13 12.10 0.60
CA VAL A 201 -47.06 13.01 1.01
C VAL A 201 -46.89 13.04 2.53
N GLU A 202 -47.97 13.05 3.30
CA GLU A 202 -47.90 12.96 4.76
C GLU A 202 -47.31 11.63 5.25
N LYS A 203 -47.60 10.51 4.57
CA LYS A 203 -46.96 9.22 4.90
C LYS A 203 -45.48 9.17 4.54
N SER A 204 -45.08 9.85 3.47
CA SER A 204 -43.67 9.89 3.02
C SER A 204 -42.84 10.92 3.78
N SER A 205 -43.43 12.00 4.30
CA SER A 205 -42.73 12.96 5.16
C SER A 205 -42.31 12.35 6.50
N VAL A 206 -43.11 11.45 7.08
CA VAL A 206 -42.79 10.68 8.30
C VAL A 206 -41.62 9.70 8.08
N ALA A 207 -41.40 9.24 6.85
CA ALA A 207 -40.29 8.35 6.50
C ALA A 207 -38.95 9.09 6.29
N THR A 208 -38.93 10.43 6.43
CA THR A 208 -37.72 11.24 6.24
C THR A 208 -37.02 11.46 7.58
N ASP A 209 -36.63 10.37 8.25
CA ASP A 209 -35.47 10.46 9.13
C ASP A 209 -34.25 10.66 8.19
N PRO A 210 -33.46 11.74 8.31
CA PRO A 210 -32.28 11.97 7.44
C PRO A 210 -31.21 10.86 7.56
N GLN A 211 -31.46 9.84 8.37
CA GLN A 211 -30.67 8.63 8.46
C GLN A 211 -30.92 7.71 7.24
N ARG A 212 -29.95 7.77 6.31
CA ARG A 212 -29.15 6.57 5.95
C ARG A 212 -29.73 5.64 4.86
N ILE A 213 -29.56 5.99 3.57
CA ILE A 213 -29.31 4.98 2.53
C ILE A 213 -27.85 4.49 2.70
N LYS A 214 -27.60 3.56 3.64
CA LYS A 214 -26.31 2.86 3.71
C LYS A 214 -26.36 1.67 2.74
N THR A 215 -25.77 1.84 1.56
CA THR A 215 -25.22 0.72 0.81
C THR A 215 -24.13 0.06 1.65
N GLY A 216 -24.24 -1.26 1.81
CA GLY A 216 -23.50 -2.03 2.80
C GLY A 216 -21.99 -2.03 2.60
N THR A 217 -21.26 -1.82 3.69
CA THR A 217 -19.95 -2.42 3.91
C THR A 217 -19.88 -2.74 5.40
N GLN A 218 -20.23 -3.97 5.76
CA GLN A 218 -20.02 -4.46 7.12
C GLN A 218 -18.51 -4.59 7.32
N THR A 219 -17.94 -3.72 8.16
CA THR A 219 -16.63 -3.97 8.77
C THR A 219 -16.94 -4.41 10.19
N ALA A 220 -16.70 -5.70 10.45
CA ALA A 220 -16.82 -6.28 11.78
C ALA A 220 -15.73 -5.70 12.69
N GLU A 221 -16.14 -5.02 13.76
CA GLU A 221 -15.25 -4.68 14.87
C GLU A 221 -15.54 -5.60 16.06
N ASN A 222 -14.44 -6.21 16.48
CA ASN A 222 -14.28 -7.27 17.45
C ASN A 222 -14.15 -6.66 18.85
N THR A 223 -15.19 -6.76 19.67
CA THR A 223 -15.16 -6.27 21.06
C THR A 223 -14.52 -7.32 21.98
N ARG A 224 -13.30 -7.01 22.45
CA ARG A 224 -12.69 -7.65 23.63
C ARG A 224 -13.59 -7.45 24.85
N ARG A 225 -14.04 -8.56 25.44
CA ARG A 225 -14.67 -8.60 26.76
C ARG A 225 -13.62 -8.27 27.83
N GLN A 226 -13.91 -7.30 28.69
CA GLN A 226 -13.41 -7.29 30.07
C GLN A 226 -14.57 -7.71 30.99
N PRO A 227 -14.35 -8.60 31.97
CA PRO A 227 -15.37 -8.91 32.97
C PRO A 227 -15.32 -7.89 34.12
N GLU A 228 -16.47 -7.28 34.41
CA GLU A 228 -16.71 -6.55 35.65
C GLU A 228 -16.83 -7.54 36.80
N ILE A 229 -16.04 -7.30 37.86
CA ILE A 229 -16.10 -8.01 39.12
C ILE A 229 -17.19 -7.34 39.95
N SER A 230 -18.32 -8.02 40.14
CA SER A 230 -19.38 -7.61 41.06
C SER A 230 -19.02 -8.04 42.49
N GLN A 231 -18.92 -7.05 43.37
CA GLN A 231 -18.98 -7.23 44.82
C GLN A 231 -20.41 -7.62 45.21
N THR A 232 -20.56 -8.71 45.97
CA THR A 232 -21.73 -8.94 46.80
C THR A 232 -21.27 -9.46 48.14
N GLU A 233 -21.79 -8.81 49.17
CA GLU A 233 -21.58 -9.00 50.60
C GLU A 233 -22.12 -10.36 51.08
N GLU A 234 -21.33 -11.05 51.91
CA GLU A 234 -21.73 -11.74 53.16
C GLU A 234 -20.47 -12.10 53.96
#